data_AF-A0AA43EPJ4-F1
#
_entry.id   AF-A0AA43EPJ4-F1
#
_cell.length_a   1.000
_cell.length_b   1.000
_cell.length_c   1.000
_cell.angle_alpha   90.00
_cell.angle_beta   90.00
_cell.angle_gamma   90.00
#
_symmetry.space_group_name_H-M   'P 1'
#
loop_
_entity.id
_entity.type
_entity.pdbx_description
1 polymer ?
#
loop_
_entity_poly.entity_id
_entity_poly.type
_entity_poly.pdbx_seq_one_letter_code
_entity_poly.pdbx_strand_id
1 'polypeptide(L)'
;MTLKFEDYYAPTLGFQSTPTSIRDDQTFMSLDPLADFRRVVSVRARQFPGQWEASKKLMEGAIFPSTFTRLSEAIQSKDLPASVKEALLRLFERPVPKRVQDIDGECLKSITGLPPAKALRALAVFFELVPPATVRWPVPHLSSEEVEEAVRRQDNPFDLLRRTDAASVLEIGAGDLSFAEELANLYGLELNQQHRPFVIHCLDRLDPRSQLGGPLHANPERLQKLQQRAEVSFSFFGNQDMFTLGDLDKQELLAPRYTIATCWAPATPTFAYEPTRLSEALIRNELESTKGAFYQTRFGKEQALEVQHAGRALLFPPWKFEIVGPLALLDLLARRGCLCILGSVDAQVFWELLAQLLEEPRYRPPDELFNSTNLPKIFGSVYHALAGLAIGDSIDLAEVAALRRHYLGSGSSSAMNGGAGHFRYVRISRGATFPGIPVSSTARKFSSMTEEVPPWFITLVPA
;
A
#
# COMPACT_ATOMS: atom_id res chain seq x y z
N MET A 1 -21.27 -16.61 6.86
CA MET A 1 -21.34 -17.34 8.15
C MET A 1 -19.94 -17.22 8.73
N THR A 2 -19.84 -16.46 9.80
CA THR A 2 -18.74 -15.50 10.00
C THR A 2 -18.28 -15.66 11.45
N LEU A 3 -16.96 -15.79 11.67
CA LEU A 3 -16.23 -15.75 12.95
C LEU A 3 -17.11 -15.42 14.16
N LYS A 4 -17.31 -16.43 15.03
CA LYS A 4 -18.10 -16.31 16.26
C LYS A 4 -17.65 -15.08 17.05
N PHE A 5 -18.62 -14.20 17.24
CA PHE A 5 -18.53 -12.86 17.79
C PHE A 5 -18.41 -12.88 19.33
N GLU A 6 -18.46 -14.04 19.99
CA GLU A 6 -18.99 -14.18 21.35
C GLU A 6 -17.99 -14.22 22.52
N ASP A 7 -16.67 -14.24 22.28
CA ASP A 7 -15.71 -14.52 23.37
C ASP A 7 -15.27 -13.30 24.20
N TYR A 8 -15.78 -12.10 23.90
CA TYR A 8 -15.12 -10.88 24.35
C TYR A 8 -16.10 -9.71 24.60
N TYR A 9 -16.51 -9.55 25.87
CA TYR A 9 -16.89 -8.27 26.50
C TYR A 9 -18.38 -7.86 26.59
N ALA A 10 -18.61 -6.73 27.27
CA ALA A 10 -19.72 -6.48 28.20
C ALA A 10 -20.65 -5.29 27.82
N PRO A 11 -21.91 -5.24 28.33
CA PRO A 11 -23.03 -4.55 27.65
C PRO A 11 -23.39 -3.08 28.04
N THR A 12 -24.12 -2.39 27.14
CA THR A 12 -25.19 -1.33 27.26
C THR A 12 -24.79 0.17 27.34
N LEU A 13 -25.53 1.23 26.89
CA LEU A 13 -26.90 1.56 26.39
C LEU A 13 -26.86 2.94 25.62
N GLY A 14 -27.61 3.16 24.51
CA GLY A 14 -27.37 4.23 23.51
C GLY A 14 -28.37 5.42 23.36
N PHE A 15 -28.11 6.33 22.39
CA PHE A 15 -29.03 7.31 21.73
C PHE A 15 -28.40 7.98 20.46
N GLN A 16 -29.21 8.36 19.44
CA GLN A 16 -28.86 8.67 18.02
C GLN A 16 -28.97 10.16 17.56
N SER A 17 -28.28 10.56 16.46
CA SER A 17 -28.83 11.38 15.32
C SER A 17 -27.82 11.64 14.15
N THR A 18 -28.35 12.00 12.96
CA THR A 18 -27.81 11.89 11.56
C THR A 18 -27.41 13.21 10.83
N PRO A 19 -26.65 13.18 9.69
CA PRO A 19 -26.25 14.34 8.86
C PRO A 19 -26.54 14.22 7.32
N THR A 20 -26.02 15.16 6.47
CA THR A 20 -26.22 15.21 4.99
C THR A 20 -24.99 15.70 4.17
N SER A 21 -24.93 15.31 2.87
CA SER A 21 -23.81 15.26 1.88
C SER A 21 -23.61 16.46 0.90
N ILE A 22 -22.62 16.40 -0.02
CA ILE A 22 -22.75 16.52 -1.53
C ILE A 22 -21.42 16.25 -2.32
N ARG A 23 -21.64 15.78 -3.58
CA ARG A 23 -20.91 15.26 -4.80
C ARG A 23 -19.60 15.82 -5.42
N ASP A 24 -19.06 14.95 -6.30
CA ASP A 24 -17.88 14.89 -7.23
C ASP A 24 -17.99 15.52 -8.65
N ASP A 25 -16.85 15.54 -9.40
CA ASP A 25 -16.76 15.31 -10.88
C ASP A 25 -15.33 14.93 -11.41
N GLN A 26 -15.22 14.33 -12.63
CA GLN A 26 -14.07 13.58 -13.25
C GLN A 26 -13.40 14.18 -14.55
N THR A 27 -12.24 13.65 -15.07
CA THR A 27 -11.74 13.73 -16.51
C THR A 27 -10.45 12.88 -16.92
N PHE A 28 -10.16 12.69 -18.24
CA PHE A 28 -9.20 11.75 -19.00
C PHE A 28 -7.98 12.42 -19.81
N MET A 29 -6.99 11.69 -20.43
CA MET A 29 -5.68 12.16 -21.10
C MET A 29 -5.32 11.70 -22.60
N SER A 30 -4.25 12.28 -23.28
CA SER A 30 -3.82 12.23 -24.75
C SER A 30 -2.29 11.97 -25.16
N LEU A 31 -1.88 12.12 -26.46
CA LEU A 31 -0.82 11.46 -27.33
C LEU A 31 0.44 12.27 -27.89
N ASP A 32 0.97 13.34 -27.26
CA ASP A 32 2.04 14.24 -27.82
C ASP A 32 3.43 14.04 -27.13
N PRO A 33 4.58 13.81 -27.82
CA PRO A 33 5.90 13.59 -27.18
C PRO A 33 6.40 14.74 -26.30
N LEU A 34 6.11 16.00 -26.67
CA LEU A 34 6.38 17.13 -25.79
C LEU A 34 5.39 17.12 -24.61
N ALA A 35 4.12 16.80 -24.82
CA ALA A 35 3.17 16.62 -23.72
C ALA A 35 3.58 15.48 -22.78
N ASP A 36 4.13 14.38 -23.29
CA ASP A 36 4.68 13.29 -22.51
C ASP A 36 5.92 13.74 -21.74
N PHE A 37 6.83 14.49 -22.36
CA PHE A 37 7.96 15.07 -21.64
C PHE A 37 7.52 16.03 -20.53
N ARG A 38 6.55 16.93 -20.80
CA ARG A 38 5.93 17.81 -19.80
C ARG A 38 5.34 17.01 -18.65
N ARG A 39 4.63 15.92 -18.97
CA ARG A 39 4.02 15.01 -18.00
C ARG A 39 5.09 14.34 -17.15
N VAL A 40 6.12 13.76 -17.76
CA VAL A 40 7.20 13.07 -17.06
C VAL A 40 8.00 14.03 -16.16
N VAL A 41 8.38 15.21 -16.66
CA VAL A 41 9.09 16.23 -15.87
C VAL A 41 8.24 16.68 -14.67
N SER A 42 6.95 16.93 -14.89
CA SER A 42 6.02 17.32 -13.82
C SER A 42 5.80 16.22 -12.80
N VAL A 43 5.68 14.96 -13.25
CA VAL A 43 5.56 13.78 -12.39
C VAL A 43 6.83 13.62 -11.54
N ARG A 44 8.01 13.69 -12.15
CA ARG A 44 9.29 13.55 -11.43
C ARG A 44 9.47 14.63 -10.37
N ALA A 45 9.17 15.89 -10.69
CA ALA A 45 9.25 16.99 -9.73
C ALA A 45 8.31 16.81 -8.52
N ARG A 46 7.16 16.14 -8.70
CA ARG A 46 6.20 15.85 -7.63
C ARG A 46 6.55 14.58 -6.84
N GLN A 47 7.15 13.58 -7.49
CA GLN A 47 7.55 12.31 -6.87
C GLN A 47 8.63 12.48 -5.79
N PHE A 48 9.45 13.54 -5.88
CA PHE A 48 10.56 13.78 -4.95
C PHE A 48 10.44 15.15 -4.26
N PRO A 49 9.51 15.34 -3.30
CA PRO A 49 9.27 16.63 -2.66
C PRO A 49 10.51 17.18 -1.93
N GLY A 50 11.36 16.32 -1.35
CA GLY A 50 12.63 16.73 -0.74
C GLY A 50 13.63 17.31 -1.75
N GLN A 51 13.80 16.65 -2.91
CA GLN A 51 14.64 17.18 -3.98
C GLN A 51 14.04 18.45 -4.60
N TRP A 52 12.71 18.50 -4.72
CA TRP A 52 12.00 19.70 -5.16
C TRP A 52 12.29 20.87 -4.23
N GLU A 53 12.18 20.72 -2.92
CA GLU A 53 12.50 21.80 -1.98
C GLU A 53 13.98 22.18 -2.03
N ALA A 54 14.89 21.21 -2.06
CA ALA A 54 16.33 21.45 -2.18
C ALA A 54 16.72 22.16 -3.50
N SER A 55 15.97 21.95 -4.59
CA SER A 55 16.23 22.61 -5.88
C SER A 55 16.10 24.14 -5.83
N LYS A 56 15.45 24.72 -4.81
CA LYS A 56 15.35 26.18 -4.65
C LYS A 56 16.73 26.84 -4.62
N LYS A 57 17.69 26.23 -3.90
CA LYS A 57 19.06 26.75 -3.77
C LYS A 57 19.81 26.80 -5.09
N LEU A 58 19.48 25.90 -6.04
CA LEU A 58 20.12 25.86 -7.35
C LEU A 58 19.76 27.06 -8.24
N MET A 59 18.66 27.76 -7.91
CA MET A 59 18.16 28.93 -8.64
C MET A 59 18.69 30.26 -8.06
N GLU A 60 19.49 30.21 -7.00
CA GLU A 60 20.06 31.41 -6.37
C GLU A 60 21.18 32.01 -7.23
N GLY A 61 21.28 33.34 -7.28
CA GLY A 61 22.08 34.06 -8.28
C GLY A 61 23.58 33.72 -8.31
N ALA A 62 24.18 33.30 -7.20
CA ALA A 62 25.59 32.90 -7.15
C ALA A 62 25.83 31.47 -7.70
N ILE A 63 24.82 30.61 -7.62
CA ILE A 63 24.90 29.18 -7.97
C ILE A 63 24.32 28.93 -9.37
N PHE A 64 23.38 29.77 -9.79
CA PHE A 64 22.62 29.60 -11.03
C PHE A 64 23.48 29.35 -12.30
N PRO A 65 24.58 30.09 -12.57
CA PRO A 65 25.37 29.85 -13.78
C PRO A 65 26.00 28.44 -13.83
N SER A 66 26.43 27.92 -12.68
CA SER A 66 27.01 26.57 -12.61
C SER A 66 25.93 25.49 -12.72
N THR A 67 24.75 25.71 -12.12
CA THR A 67 23.57 24.84 -12.33
C THR A 67 23.19 24.78 -13.81
N PHE A 68 23.16 25.93 -14.49
CA PHE A 68 22.79 26.02 -15.90
C PHE A 68 23.77 25.25 -16.81
N THR A 69 25.07 25.36 -16.52
CA THR A 69 26.11 24.60 -17.23
C THR A 69 25.92 23.09 -17.03
N ARG A 70 25.71 22.65 -15.79
CA ARG A 70 25.44 21.24 -15.46
C ARG A 70 24.17 20.70 -16.12
N LEU A 71 23.12 21.52 -16.24
CA LEU A 71 21.90 21.15 -16.95
C LEU A 71 22.18 20.94 -18.44
N SER A 72 22.96 21.82 -19.06
CA SER A 72 23.36 21.68 -20.47
C SER A 72 24.10 20.36 -20.71
N GLU A 73 25.09 20.04 -19.87
CA GLU A 73 25.83 18.78 -19.92
C GLU A 73 24.94 17.55 -19.72
N ALA A 74 23.99 17.62 -18.78
CA ALA A 74 23.03 16.55 -18.53
C ALA A 74 22.06 16.35 -19.70
N ILE A 75 21.61 17.42 -20.37
CA ILE A 75 20.77 17.35 -21.57
C ILE A 75 21.55 16.70 -22.72
N GLN A 76 22.82 17.05 -22.90
CA GLN A 76 23.67 16.48 -23.94
C GLN A 76 23.92 14.99 -23.74
N SER A 77 24.14 14.55 -22.50
CA SER A 77 24.47 13.17 -22.16
C SER A 77 23.26 12.24 -22.10
N LYS A 78 22.08 12.74 -21.70
CA LYS A 78 20.88 11.90 -21.56
C LYS A 78 20.28 11.52 -22.92
N ASP A 79 19.76 10.30 -23.00
CA ASP A 79 18.98 9.84 -24.13
C ASP A 79 17.55 10.41 -24.02
N LEU A 80 17.17 11.25 -24.99
CA LEU A 80 15.92 11.98 -25.03
C LEU A 80 15.39 11.95 -26.47
N PRO A 81 14.06 12.01 -26.69
CA PRO A 81 13.50 12.18 -28.01
C PRO A 81 14.15 13.38 -28.73
N ALA A 82 14.53 13.20 -29.99
CA ALA A 82 15.32 14.18 -30.74
C ALA A 82 14.70 15.58 -30.72
N SER A 83 13.37 15.67 -30.88
CA SER A 83 12.63 16.94 -30.83
C SER A 83 12.69 17.64 -29.48
N VAL A 84 12.66 16.88 -28.38
CA VAL A 84 12.79 17.42 -27.01
C VAL A 84 14.22 17.86 -26.75
N LYS A 85 15.20 17.04 -27.14
CA LYS A 85 16.62 17.34 -26.95
C LYS A 85 17.05 18.59 -27.71
N GLU A 86 16.63 18.73 -28.97
CA GLU A 86 16.90 19.90 -29.78
C GLU A 86 16.25 21.16 -29.20
N ALA A 87 14.96 21.08 -28.81
CA ALA A 87 14.25 22.20 -28.20
C ALA A 87 14.90 22.65 -26.88
N LEU A 88 15.34 21.70 -26.04
CA LEU A 88 16.07 22.02 -24.82
C LEU A 88 17.43 22.64 -25.14
N LEU A 89 18.24 22.06 -26.02
CA LEU A 89 19.60 22.57 -26.31
C LEU A 89 19.60 24.01 -26.85
N ARG A 90 18.58 24.39 -27.64
CA ARG A 90 18.41 25.79 -28.10
C ARG A 90 18.31 26.79 -26.96
N LEU A 91 17.75 26.40 -25.80
CA LEU A 91 17.68 27.25 -24.61
C LEU A 91 19.04 27.44 -23.91
N PHE A 92 20.00 26.54 -24.17
CA PHE A 92 21.32 26.53 -23.53
C PHE A 92 22.43 26.97 -24.48
N GLU A 93 22.07 27.61 -25.60
CA GLU A 93 23.03 28.30 -26.47
C GLU A 93 23.68 29.48 -25.72
N ARG A 94 24.97 29.71 -25.96
CA ARG A 94 25.77 30.70 -25.21
C ARG A 94 25.36 32.14 -25.61
N PRO A 95 25.42 33.11 -24.68
CA PRO A 95 26.13 33.11 -23.39
C PRO A 95 25.34 32.52 -22.20
N VAL A 96 26.06 32.01 -21.20
CA VAL A 96 25.46 31.44 -19.97
C VAL A 96 24.70 32.54 -19.20
N PRO A 97 23.40 32.35 -18.91
CA PRO A 97 22.57 33.32 -18.21
C PRO A 97 23.02 33.49 -16.75
N LYS A 98 22.85 34.70 -16.20
CA LYS A 98 23.18 35.00 -14.79
C LYS A 98 21.98 34.83 -13.87
N ARG A 99 20.76 34.90 -14.40
CA ARG A 99 19.50 34.74 -13.67
C ARG A 99 18.46 34.03 -14.54
N VAL A 100 17.41 33.53 -13.90
CA VAL A 100 16.29 32.86 -14.58
C VAL A 100 15.63 33.76 -15.62
N GLN A 101 15.57 35.07 -15.38
CA GLN A 101 14.96 36.05 -16.29
C GLN A 101 15.75 36.25 -17.60
N ASP A 102 16.99 35.80 -17.65
CA ASP A 102 17.85 35.93 -18.84
C ASP A 102 17.57 34.82 -19.88
N ILE A 103 16.67 33.88 -19.58
CA ILE A 103 16.31 32.74 -20.44
C ILE A 103 14.97 33.03 -21.14
N ASP A 104 14.79 32.51 -22.35
CA ASP A 104 13.50 32.50 -23.03
C ASP A 104 12.45 31.69 -22.24
N GLY A 105 11.68 32.42 -21.43
CA GLY A 105 10.67 31.85 -20.56
C GLY A 105 9.47 31.24 -21.29
N GLU A 106 9.13 31.75 -22.48
CA GLU A 106 8.02 31.22 -23.28
C GLU A 106 8.41 29.90 -23.93
N CYS A 107 9.63 29.80 -24.47
CA CYS A 107 10.15 28.54 -24.99
C CYS A 107 10.27 27.49 -23.87
N LEU A 108 10.81 27.86 -22.70
CA LEU A 108 10.93 26.95 -21.56
C LEU A 108 9.57 26.47 -21.02
N LYS A 109 8.56 27.35 -20.99
CA LYS A 109 7.18 26.99 -20.66
C LYS A 109 6.55 26.11 -21.72
N SER A 110 6.84 26.34 -23.01
CA SER A 110 6.34 25.50 -24.09
C SER A 110 6.89 24.07 -24.00
N ILE A 111 8.12 23.87 -23.53
CA ILE A 111 8.73 22.54 -23.42
C ILE A 111 8.31 21.80 -22.14
N THR A 112 8.18 22.52 -21.02
CA THR A 112 7.97 21.91 -19.69
C THR A 112 6.56 22.05 -19.13
N GLY A 113 5.75 22.96 -19.69
CA GLY A 113 4.43 23.33 -19.17
C GLY A 113 4.48 24.18 -17.89
N LEU A 114 5.66 24.62 -17.45
CA LEU A 114 5.89 25.28 -16.17
C LEU A 114 6.44 26.70 -16.34
N PRO A 115 6.14 27.65 -15.43
CA PRO A 115 6.80 28.95 -15.39
C PRO A 115 8.33 28.82 -15.23
N PRO A 116 9.14 29.78 -15.70
CA PRO A 116 10.57 29.57 -15.91
C PRO A 116 11.35 29.05 -14.68
N ALA A 117 11.14 29.64 -13.51
CA ALA A 117 11.80 29.20 -12.28
C ALA A 117 11.39 27.78 -11.86
N LYS A 118 10.11 27.41 -12.07
CA LYS A 118 9.63 26.05 -11.77
C LYS A 118 10.13 25.05 -12.81
N ALA A 119 10.20 25.46 -14.08
CA ALA A 119 10.71 24.64 -15.17
C ALA A 119 12.18 24.26 -14.96
N LEU A 120 13.05 25.23 -14.65
CA LEU A 120 14.47 24.94 -14.38
C LEU A 120 14.68 24.05 -13.15
N ARG A 121 13.89 24.26 -12.09
CA ARG A 121 13.89 23.38 -10.90
C ARG A 121 13.44 21.96 -11.25
N ALA A 122 12.37 21.83 -12.04
CA ALA A 122 11.86 20.53 -12.46
C ALA A 122 12.85 19.79 -13.36
N LEU A 123 13.54 20.51 -14.26
CA LEU A 123 14.64 19.96 -15.06
C LEU A 123 15.81 19.56 -14.16
N ALA A 124 16.19 20.36 -13.16
CA ALA A 124 17.25 20.01 -12.23
C ALA A 124 16.94 18.74 -11.42
N VAL A 125 15.68 18.51 -11.06
CA VAL A 125 15.23 17.25 -10.44
C VAL A 125 15.21 16.11 -11.47
N PHE A 126 14.72 16.34 -12.68
CA PHE A 126 14.65 15.33 -13.75
C PHE A 126 16.01 14.84 -14.23
N PHE A 127 17.01 15.72 -14.24
CA PHE A 127 18.40 15.41 -14.58
C PHE A 127 19.27 15.08 -13.36
N GLU A 128 18.67 14.99 -12.16
CA GLU A 128 19.33 14.52 -10.94
C GLU A 128 20.51 15.42 -10.49
N LEU A 129 20.41 16.74 -10.75
CA LEU A 129 21.40 17.71 -10.28
C LEU A 129 21.27 18.03 -8.79
N VAL A 130 20.11 17.75 -8.20
CA VAL A 130 19.88 17.78 -6.77
C VAL A 130 20.28 16.40 -6.23
N PRO A 131 21.27 16.31 -5.31
CA PRO A 131 21.60 15.05 -4.68
C PRO A 131 20.33 14.45 -4.08
N PRO A 132 20.08 13.14 -4.24
CA PRO A 132 19.02 12.49 -3.49
C PRO A 132 19.24 12.78 -2.01
N ALA A 133 18.15 13.13 -1.29
CA ALA A 133 18.21 13.16 0.17
C ALA A 133 18.82 11.84 0.63
N THR A 134 19.79 11.88 1.55
CA THR A 134 20.35 10.68 2.15
C THR A 134 19.20 9.91 2.77
N VAL A 135 18.72 8.88 2.08
CA VAL A 135 17.58 8.10 2.55
C VAL A 135 18.08 7.36 3.79
N ARG A 136 17.45 7.62 4.94
CA ARG A 136 17.78 6.96 6.20
C ARG A 136 17.76 5.44 6.10
N TRP A 137 16.88 4.91 5.25
CA TRP A 137 16.63 3.48 5.08
C TRP A 137 17.09 2.99 3.70
N PRO A 138 17.68 1.80 3.62
CA PRO A 138 18.04 1.21 2.33
C PRO A 138 16.77 0.93 1.51
N VAL A 139 16.81 1.24 0.22
CA VAL A 139 15.70 1.03 -0.72
C VAL A 139 16.09 -0.09 -1.68
N PRO A 140 15.25 -1.12 -1.85
CA PRO A 140 15.57 -2.22 -2.76
C PRO A 140 15.58 -1.77 -4.22
N HIS A 141 16.61 -2.19 -4.97
CA HIS A 141 16.74 -1.97 -6.40
C HIS A 141 16.30 -3.20 -7.21
N LEU A 142 15.07 -3.69 -6.95
CA LEU A 142 14.50 -4.84 -7.65
C LEU A 142 13.47 -4.37 -8.69
N SER A 143 13.59 -4.87 -9.92
CA SER A 143 12.54 -4.73 -10.92
C SER A 143 11.38 -5.68 -10.64
N SER A 144 10.20 -5.34 -11.14
CA SER A 144 9.00 -6.16 -11.00
C SER A 144 9.17 -7.56 -11.63
N GLU A 145 9.93 -7.65 -12.74
CA GLU A 145 10.31 -8.91 -13.40
C GLU A 145 11.19 -9.78 -12.49
N GLU A 146 12.21 -9.19 -11.86
CA GLU A 146 13.14 -9.90 -10.98
C GLU A 146 12.42 -10.47 -9.75
N VAL A 147 11.47 -9.71 -9.19
CA VAL A 147 10.63 -10.17 -8.08
C VAL A 147 9.72 -11.32 -8.52
N GLU A 148 9.05 -11.19 -9.67
CA GLU A 148 8.20 -12.26 -10.21
C GLU A 148 8.99 -13.55 -10.43
N GLU A 149 10.13 -13.47 -11.10
CA GLU A 149 11.02 -14.62 -11.36
C GLU A 149 11.49 -15.27 -10.06
N ALA A 150 11.81 -14.46 -9.04
CA ALA A 150 12.21 -14.97 -7.73
C ALA A 150 11.07 -15.74 -7.05
N VAL A 151 9.88 -15.15 -7.00
CA VAL A 151 8.71 -15.73 -6.30
C VAL A 151 8.18 -16.97 -7.00
N ARG A 152 8.25 -17.05 -8.34
CA ARG A 152 7.88 -18.27 -9.09
C ARG A 152 8.80 -19.46 -8.79
N ARG A 153 10.06 -19.20 -8.41
CA ARG A 153 11.07 -20.24 -8.10
C ARG A 153 11.10 -20.65 -6.63
N GLN A 154 10.39 -19.94 -5.76
CA GLN A 154 10.46 -20.12 -4.31
C GLN A 154 9.11 -20.52 -3.73
N ASP A 155 9.14 -21.52 -2.86
CA ASP A 155 7.98 -21.90 -2.05
C ASP A 155 7.67 -20.81 -1.02
N ASN A 156 8.72 -20.27 -0.37
CA ASN A 156 8.61 -19.19 0.60
C ASN A 156 8.87 -17.82 -0.06
N PRO A 157 7.86 -16.98 -0.27
CA PRO A 157 8.04 -15.66 -0.89
C PRO A 157 8.89 -14.71 -0.02
N PHE A 158 9.03 -14.96 1.28
CA PHE A 158 9.89 -14.16 2.15
C PHE A 158 11.39 -14.42 1.93
N ASP A 159 11.75 -15.49 1.25
CA ASP A 159 13.14 -15.77 0.89
C ASP A 159 13.72 -14.73 -0.09
N LEU A 160 12.87 -13.87 -0.67
CA LEU A 160 13.30 -12.66 -1.38
C LEU A 160 14.18 -11.76 -0.50
N LEU A 161 13.95 -11.74 0.82
CA LEU A 161 14.78 -11.01 1.78
C LEU A 161 16.26 -11.46 1.75
N ARG A 162 16.55 -12.71 1.37
CA ARG A 162 17.93 -13.21 1.22
C ARG A 162 18.59 -12.74 -0.08
N ARG A 163 17.83 -12.30 -1.07
CA ARG A 163 18.33 -11.98 -2.42
C ARG A 163 18.51 -10.48 -2.70
N THR A 164 17.97 -9.63 -1.85
CA THR A 164 17.95 -8.17 -2.01
C THR A 164 19.11 -7.47 -1.29
N ASP A 165 19.67 -6.40 -1.82
CA ASP A 165 20.63 -5.58 -1.07
C ASP A 165 20.00 -4.87 0.14
N ALA A 166 18.69 -4.61 0.11
CA ALA A 166 17.94 -3.88 1.13
C ALA A 166 16.82 -4.72 1.75
N ALA A 167 17.16 -5.66 2.64
CA ALA A 167 16.17 -6.50 3.32
C ALA A 167 15.27 -5.64 4.24
N SER A 168 14.00 -5.51 3.89
CA SER A 168 13.08 -4.64 4.59
C SER A 168 11.63 -5.11 4.48
N VAL A 169 10.91 -5.08 5.59
CA VAL A 169 9.51 -5.47 5.70
C VAL A 169 8.68 -4.35 6.34
N LEU A 170 7.57 -4.00 5.70
CA LEU A 170 6.50 -3.22 6.31
C LEU A 170 5.32 -4.16 6.63
N GLU A 171 5.00 -4.32 7.92
CA GLU A 171 3.82 -5.03 8.37
C GLU A 171 2.71 -4.05 8.76
N ILE A 172 1.55 -4.19 8.15
CA ILE A 172 0.37 -3.37 8.38
C ILE A 172 -0.68 -4.19 9.13
N GLY A 173 -1.19 -3.66 10.25
CA GLY A 173 -2.08 -4.39 11.15
C GLY A 173 -1.31 -5.47 11.91
N ALA A 174 -0.17 -5.09 12.49
CA ALA A 174 0.80 -6.01 13.09
C ALA A 174 0.31 -6.75 14.34
N GLY A 175 -0.77 -6.26 14.97
CA GLY A 175 -1.41 -6.89 16.11
C GLY A 175 -0.44 -7.17 17.25
N ASP A 176 -0.35 -8.44 17.65
CA ASP A 176 0.47 -8.89 18.77
C ASP A 176 1.98 -8.97 18.47
N LEU A 177 2.42 -8.63 17.25
CA LEU A 177 3.80 -8.68 16.76
C LEU A 177 4.39 -10.09 16.60
N SER A 178 3.58 -11.15 16.72
CA SER A 178 4.05 -12.54 16.59
C SER A 178 4.70 -12.83 15.23
N PHE A 179 4.13 -12.29 14.15
CA PHE A 179 4.69 -12.43 12.81
C PHE A 179 6.05 -11.73 12.67
N ALA A 180 6.19 -10.49 13.17
CA ALA A 180 7.46 -9.78 13.20
C ALA A 180 8.54 -10.54 14.00
N GLU A 181 8.17 -11.17 15.10
CA GLU A 181 9.08 -12.03 15.86
C GLU A 181 9.54 -13.25 15.06
N GLU A 182 8.64 -13.93 14.36
CA GLU A 182 9.01 -15.06 13.50
C GLU A 182 9.91 -14.62 12.34
N LEU A 183 9.63 -13.49 11.69
CA LEU A 183 10.51 -12.90 10.68
C LEU A 183 11.92 -12.63 11.22
N ALA A 184 12.01 -11.97 12.37
CA ALA A 184 13.29 -11.67 13.00
C ALA A 184 14.06 -12.95 13.36
N ASN A 185 13.38 -14.01 13.78
CA ASN A 185 14.00 -15.32 14.06
C ASN A 185 14.52 -16.00 12.79
N LEU A 186 13.76 -15.96 11.70
CA LEU A 186 14.10 -16.68 10.47
C LEU A 186 15.21 -15.99 9.67
N TYR A 187 15.28 -14.66 9.68
CA TYR A 187 16.16 -13.91 8.79
C TYR A 187 17.22 -13.06 9.50
N GLY A 188 16.99 -12.65 10.75
CA GLY A 188 17.84 -11.66 11.43
C GLY A 188 19.30 -12.07 11.54
N LEU A 189 19.58 -13.25 12.11
CA LEU A 189 20.95 -13.73 12.31
C LEU A 189 21.71 -13.91 11.00
N GLU A 190 21.08 -14.53 10.00
CA GLU A 190 21.69 -14.80 8.70
C GLU A 190 22.07 -13.50 7.96
N LEU A 191 21.14 -12.55 7.89
CA LEU A 191 21.37 -11.27 7.22
C LEU A 191 22.45 -10.45 7.95
N ASN A 192 22.43 -10.45 9.28
CA ASN A 192 23.44 -9.76 10.08
C ASN A 192 24.85 -10.36 9.89
N GLN A 193 25.00 -11.69 9.81
CA GLN A 193 26.28 -12.34 9.51
C GLN A 193 26.83 -11.96 8.12
N GLN A 194 25.93 -11.68 7.18
CA GLN A 194 26.28 -11.17 5.84
C GLN A 194 26.49 -9.64 5.81
N HIS A 195 26.47 -8.97 6.97
CA HIS A 195 26.55 -7.51 7.10
C HIS A 195 25.46 -6.77 6.31
N ARG A 196 24.29 -7.40 6.14
CA ARG A 196 23.14 -6.84 5.44
C ARG A 196 22.12 -6.33 6.45
N PRO A 197 21.74 -5.03 6.40
CA PRO A 197 20.77 -4.50 7.32
C PRO A 197 19.40 -5.14 7.07
N PHE A 198 18.73 -5.53 8.15
CA PHE A 198 17.36 -6.01 8.10
C PHE A 198 16.42 -5.04 8.84
N VAL A 199 15.49 -4.43 8.11
CA VAL A 199 14.54 -3.45 8.65
C VAL A 199 13.15 -4.09 8.79
N ILE A 200 12.53 -3.94 9.95
CA ILE A 200 11.13 -4.34 10.16
C ILE A 200 10.37 -3.17 10.77
N HIS A 201 9.42 -2.63 10.02
CA HIS A 201 8.50 -1.61 10.50
C HIS A 201 7.09 -2.18 10.63
N CYS A 202 6.50 -2.05 11.81
CA CYS A 202 5.17 -2.55 12.12
C CYS A 202 4.23 -1.39 12.42
N LEU A 203 3.05 -1.36 11.79
CA LEU A 203 2.00 -0.37 11.97
C LEU A 203 0.76 -1.02 12.56
N ASP A 204 0.13 -0.37 13.55
CA ASP A 204 -1.19 -0.78 14.03
C ASP A 204 -2.05 0.42 14.44
N ARG A 205 -3.36 0.35 14.14
CA ARG A 205 -4.35 1.36 14.54
C ARG A 205 -4.69 1.27 16.03
N LEU A 206 -4.45 0.12 16.67
CA LEU A 206 -4.64 -0.06 18.09
C LEU A 206 -3.61 0.78 18.86
N ASP A 207 -4.10 1.67 19.73
CA ASP A 207 -3.25 2.29 20.75
C ASP A 207 -2.85 1.20 21.76
N PRO A 208 -1.55 0.96 22.00
CA PRO A 208 -1.09 0.02 23.03
C PRO A 208 -1.61 0.33 24.44
N ARG A 209 -2.13 1.54 24.67
CA ARG A 209 -2.71 1.99 25.94
C ARG A 209 -4.24 1.89 25.98
N SER A 210 -4.90 1.57 24.87
CA SER A 210 -6.36 1.40 24.84
C SER A 210 -6.79 0.15 25.60
N GLN A 211 -8.00 0.14 26.15
CA GLN A 211 -8.59 -1.06 26.76
C GLN A 211 -9.42 -1.87 25.76
N LEU A 212 -9.60 -1.37 24.53
CA LEU A 212 -10.51 -1.92 23.53
C LEU A 212 -9.83 -2.87 22.52
N GLY A 213 -8.53 -3.13 22.61
CA GLY A 213 -7.81 -4.01 21.68
C GLY A 213 -7.73 -5.47 22.11
N GLY A 214 -8.00 -5.79 23.39
CA GLY A 214 -8.03 -7.15 23.91
C GLY A 214 -6.79 -7.99 23.52
N PRO A 215 -6.95 -9.22 23.00
CA PRO A 215 -5.83 -10.10 22.64
C PRO A 215 -5.06 -9.68 21.38
N LEU A 216 -5.50 -8.62 20.69
CA LEU A 216 -4.85 -8.10 19.47
C LEU A 216 -3.80 -7.03 19.77
N HIS A 217 -3.64 -6.61 21.03
CA HIS A 217 -2.60 -5.67 21.40
C HIS A 217 -1.20 -6.24 21.18
N ALA A 218 -0.29 -5.36 20.75
CA ALA A 218 1.14 -5.62 20.76
C ALA A 218 1.55 -6.16 22.12
N ASN A 219 2.07 -7.39 22.15
CA ASN A 219 2.51 -8.01 23.39
C ASN A 219 3.73 -7.23 23.93
N PRO A 220 3.70 -6.69 25.17
CA PRO A 220 4.78 -5.85 25.68
C PRO A 220 6.15 -6.55 25.75
N GLU A 221 6.18 -7.82 26.15
CA GLU A 221 7.42 -8.61 26.23
C GLU A 221 8.00 -8.83 24.83
N ARG A 222 7.15 -9.16 23.86
CA ARG A 222 7.56 -9.33 22.46
C ARG A 222 8.06 -8.03 21.85
N LEU A 223 7.37 -6.92 22.11
CA LEU A 223 7.79 -5.60 21.67
C LEU A 223 9.18 -5.25 22.22
N GLN A 224 9.39 -5.43 23.53
CA GLN A 224 10.68 -5.17 24.16
C GLN A 224 11.78 -6.07 23.57
N LYS A 225 11.49 -7.36 23.39
CA LYS A 225 12.43 -8.32 22.80
C LYS A 225 12.83 -7.90 21.38
N LEU A 226 11.88 -7.50 20.54
CA LEU A 226 12.15 -7.03 19.18
C LEU A 226 12.99 -5.75 19.16
N GLN A 227 12.70 -4.79 20.05
CA GLN A 227 13.47 -3.53 20.16
C GLN A 227 14.91 -3.74 20.62
N GLN A 228 15.20 -4.82 21.35
CA GLN A 228 16.53 -5.14 21.86
C GLN A 228 17.38 -6.01 20.90
N ARG A 229 16.81 -6.46 19.77
CA ARG A 229 17.57 -7.28 18.81
C ARG A 229 18.58 -6.44 18.05
N ALA A 230 19.85 -6.80 18.18
CA ALA A 230 20.93 -6.14 17.44
C ALA A 230 20.90 -6.50 15.94
N GLU A 231 20.33 -7.66 15.58
CA GLU A 231 20.32 -8.16 14.19
C GLU A 231 19.24 -7.49 13.32
N VAL A 232 18.35 -6.69 13.92
CA VAL A 232 17.19 -6.11 13.22
C VAL A 232 17.00 -4.64 13.61
N SER A 233 16.85 -3.77 12.62
CA SER A 233 16.34 -2.42 12.82
C SER A 233 14.82 -2.46 12.92
N PHE A 234 14.31 -2.57 14.14
CA PHE A 234 12.89 -2.71 14.42
C PHE A 234 12.24 -1.38 14.83
N SER A 235 11.03 -1.10 14.34
CA SER A 235 10.18 -0.01 14.85
C SER A 235 8.71 -0.39 14.82
N PHE A 236 7.99 -0.04 15.88
CA PHE A 236 6.54 -0.24 16.00
C PHE A 236 5.84 1.09 16.20
N PHE A 237 4.83 1.36 15.38
CA PHE A 237 4.00 2.55 15.44
C PHE A 237 2.55 2.13 15.73
N GLY A 238 2.21 2.09 17.02
CA GLY A 238 0.83 1.91 17.49
C GLY A 238 0.05 3.22 17.45
N ASN A 239 -1.29 3.12 17.48
CA ASN A 239 -2.19 4.26 17.24
C ASN A 239 -1.91 4.99 15.90
N GLN A 240 -1.50 4.24 14.89
CA GLN A 240 -1.15 4.78 13.59
C GLN A 240 -2.10 4.23 12.53
N ASP A 241 -2.85 5.13 11.89
CA ASP A 241 -3.64 4.77 10.72
C ASP A 241 -2.72 4.47 9.54
N MET A 242 -2.88 3.29 8.94
CA MET A 242 -2.08 2.82 7.82
C MET A 242 -2.25 3.66 6.55
N PHE A 243 -3.33 4.45 6.47
CA PHE A 243 -3.57 5.38 5.36
C PHE A 243 -3.12 6.82 5.67
N THR A 244 -2.70 7.11 6.91
CA THR A 244 -2.25 8.43 7.37
C THR A 244 -0.75 8.45 7.65
N LEU A 245 0.06 8.03 6.67
CA LEU A 245 1.51 7.85 6.84
C LEU A 245 2.34 9.14 6.66
N GLY A 246 1.70 10.23 6.24
CA GLY A 246 2.40 11.45 5.80
C GLY A 246 3.34 12.05 6.85
N ASP A 247 3.00 11.99 8.14
CA ASP A 247 3.87 12.52 9.19
C ASP A 247 5.05 11.61 9.51
N LEU A 248 4.87 10.28 9.39
CA LEU A 248 5.97 9.32 9.52
C LEU A 248 6.93 9.41 8.33
N ASP A 249 6.40 9.61 7.12
CA ASP A 249 7.20 9.83 5.90
C ASP A 249 8.01 11.14 5.97
N LYS A 250 7.39 12.24 6.40
CA LYS A 250 8.08 13.55 6.58
C LYS A 250 9.22 13.48 7.59
N GLN A 251 9.06 12.66 8.61
CA GLN A 251 10.09 12.43 9.65
C GLN A 251 11.08 11.33 9.27
N GLU A 252 10.98 10.77 8.06
CA GLU A 252 11.83 9.69 7.56
C GLU A 252 11.86 8.48 8.50
N LEU A 253 10.75 8.22 9.21
CA LEU A 253 10.62 7.09 10.13
C LEU A 253 10.30 5.79 9.38
N LEU A 254 9.78 5.90 8.16
CA LEU A 254 9.48 4.77 7.28
C LEU A 254 10.43 4.77 6.08
N ALA A 255 10.78 3.57 5.60
CA ALA A 255 11.40 3.44 4.30
C ALA A 255 10.39 3.88 3.21
N PRO A 256 10.84 4.56 2.15
CA PRO A 256 9.95 4.98 1.07
C PRO A 256 9.37 3.78 0.30
N ARG A 257 10.15 2.70 0.19
CA ARG A 257 9.74 1.42 -0.40
C ARG A 257 10.48 0.28 0.30
N TYR A 258 9.77 -0.82 0.51
CA TYR A 258 10.23 -2.02 1.22
C TYR A 258 10.40 -3.17 0.24
N THR A 259 11.26 -4.12 0.58
CA THR A 259 11.35 -5.38 -0.18
C THR A 259 10.00 -6.09 -0.12
N ILE A 260 9.39 -6.15 1.07
CA ILE A 260 8.08 -6.76 1.28
C ILE A 260 7.16 -5.79 2.04
N ALA A 261 5.94 -5.58 1.53
CA ALA A 261 4.86 -4.99 2.29
C ALA A 261 3.80 -6.07 2.56
N THR A 262 3.35 -6.22 3.79
CA THR A 262 2.45 -7.30 4.18
C THR A 262 1.33 -6.82 5.09
N CYS A 263 0.15 -7.42 4.92
CA CYS A 263 -0.93 -7.35 5.89
C CYS A 263 -1.37 -8.78 6.21
N TRP A 264 -1.02 -9.27 7.40
CA TRP A 264 -1.16 -10.69 7.67
C TRP A 264 -2.62 -11.11 7.82
N ALA A 265 -3.43 -10.35 8.54
CA ALA A 265 -4.85 -10.63 8.72
C ALA A 265 -5.66 -9.34 8.45
N PRO A 266 -5.99 -9.04 7.18
CA PRO A 266 -6.83 -7.90 6.86
C PRO A 266 -8.12 -7.93 7.68
N ALA A 267 -8.44 -6.84 8.35
CA ALA A 267 -9.56 -6.80 9.28
C ALA A 267 -10.93 -6.80 8.56
N THR A 268 -11.80 -7.72 8.96
CA THR A 268 -13.24 -7.63 8.73
C THR A 268 -13.90 -6.77 9.84
N PRO A 269 -14.78 -5.81 9.50
CA PRO A 269 -15.30 -5.51 8.16
C PRO A 269 -14.51 -4.50 7.32
N THR A 270 -13.45 -3.87 7.84
CA THR A 270 -12.74 -2.75 7.19
C THR A 270 -12.37 -2.96 5.71
N PHE A 271 -11.97 -4.18 5.33
CA PHE A 271 -11.61 -4.53 3.95
C PHE A 271 -12.57 -5.50 3.27
N ALA A 272 -13.69 -5.82 3.93
CA ALA A 272 -14.63 -6.86 3.50
C ALA A 272 -15.76 -6.33 2.60
N TYR A 273 -15.75 -5.04 2.28
CA TYR A 273 -16.73 -4.37 1.44
C TYR A 273 -16.02 -3.29 0.61
N GLU A 274 -16.26 -3.24 -0.69
CA GLU A 274 -15.64 -2.26 -1.59
C GLU A 274 -16.56 -1.02 -1.79
N PRO A 275 -16.23 0.16 -1.23
CA PRO A 275 -17.09 1.34 -1.31
C PRO A 275 -17.28 1.88 -2.74
N THR A 276 -16.38 1.57 -3.67
CA THR A 276 -16.54 1.99 -5.08
C THR A 276 -17.64 1.22 -5.83
N ARG A 277 -18.13 0.10 -5.28
CA ARG A 277 -19.20 -0.71 -5.88
C ARG A 277 -20.41 -0.92 -4.97
N LEU A 278 -20.24 -0.81 -3.64
CA LEU A 278 -21.29 -1.03 -2.65
C LEU A 278 -21.66 0.30 -1.99
N SER A 279 -22.95 0.63 -1.98
CA SER A 279 -23.49 1.79 -1.30
C SER A 279 -23.36 1.67 0.22
N GLU A 280 -23.16 2.80 0.89
CA GLU A 280 -23.05 2.87 2.35
C GLU A 280 -24.28 2.26 3.04
N ALA A 281 -25.47 2.49 2.49
CA ALA A 281 -26.72 1.95 3.03
C ALA A 281 -26.74 0.41 2.99
N LEU A 282 -26.30 -0.19 1.87
CA LEU A 282 -26.22 -1.65 1.74
C LEU A 282 -25.22 -2.25 2.72
N ILE A 283 -24.03 -1.64 2.84
CA ILE A 283 -22.98 -2.11 3.76
C ILE A 283 -23.46 -2.00 5.22
N ARG A 284 -24.08 -0.87 5.58
CA ARG A 284 -24.64 -0.67 6.92
C ARG A 284 -25.70 -1.71 7.25
N ASN A 285 -26.65 -1.94 6.35
CA ASN A 285 -27.70 -2.94 6.55
C ASN A 285 -27.11 -4.35 6.72
N GLU A 286 -26.08 -4.70 5.95
CA GLU A 286 -25.40 -6.00 6.08
C GLU A 286 -24.62 -6.12 7.39
N LEU A 287 -23.96 -5.05 7.85
CA LEU A 287 -23.31 -5.05 9.15
C LEU A 287 -24.32 -5.21 10.28
N GLU A 288 -25.44 -4.48 10.23
CA GLU A 288 -26.49 -4.60 11.24
C GLU A 288 -27.15 -5.99 11.23
N SER A 289 -27.33 -6.60 10.06
CA SER A 289 -27.92 -7.93 9.92
C SER A 289 -26.98 -9.05 10.38
N THR A 290 -25.68 -8.95 10.11
CA THR A 290 -24.70 -10.02 10.38
C THR A 290 -23.93 -9.84 11.68
N LYS A 291 -23.65 -8.61 12.08
CA LYS A 291 -22.89 -8.28 13.29
C LYS A 291 -23.77 -7.73 14.40
N GLY A 292 -24.95 -7.23 14.07
CA GLY A 292 -25.89 -6.64 15.02
C GLY A 292 -25.84 -5.11 15.02
N ALA A 293 -26.83 -4.48 15.65
CA ALA A 293 -26.96 -3.02 15.68
C ALA A 293 -25.76 -2.38 16.38
N PHE A 294 -25.22 -1.30 15.81
CA PHE A 294 -24.00 -0.66 16.34
C PHE A 294 -24.09 0.86 16.41
N TYR A 295 -23.42 1.45 17.39
CA TYR A 295 -23.35 2.90 17.58
C TYR A 295 -22.07 3.31 18.30
N GLN A 296 -21.66 4.57 18.13
CA GLN A 296 -20.56 5.14 18.89
C GLN A 296 -21.00 5.41 20.34
N THR A 297 -20.13 5.07 21.29
CA THR A 297 -20.32 5.26 22.73
C THR A 297 -19.00 5.68 23.38
N ARG A 298 -18.98 5.80 24.71
CA ARG A 298 -17.75 5.98 25.49
C ARG A 298 -17.55 4.86 26.49
N PHE A 299 -16.31 4.37 26.58
CA PHE A 299 -15.87 3.43 27.61
C PHE A 299 -14.80 4.10 28.48
N GLY A 300 -15.14 4.44 29.72
CA GLY A 300 -14.27 5.25 30.57
C GLY A 300 -13.99 6.62 29.94
N LYS A 301 -12.75 6.84 29.47
CA LYS A 301 -12.30 8.10 28.84
C LYS A 301 -12.09 7.99 27.31
N GLU A 302 -12.24 6.79 26.74
CA GLU A 302 -12.03 6.56 25.31
C GLU A 302 -13.36 6.45 24.55
N GLN A 303 -13.34 6.81 23.26
CA GLN A 303 -14.44 6.53 22.35
C GLN A 303 -14.46 5.04 22.02
N ALA A 304 -15.65 4.46 21.89
CA ALA A 304 -15.82 3.06 21.58
C ALA A 304 -16.94 2.88 20.55
N LEU A 305 -16.89 1.77 19.83
CA LEU A 305 -18.01 1.25 19.05
C LEU A 305 -18.69 0.17 19.89
N GLU A 306 -19.97 0.37 20.22
CA GLU A 306 -20.79 -0.66 20.85
C GLU A 306 -21.56 -1.41 19.78
N VAL A 307 -21.53 -2.74 19.83
CA VAL A 307 -22.28 -3.62 18.93
C VAL A 307 -23.16 -4.57 19.73
N GLN A 308 -24.46 -4.55 19.46
CA GLN A 308 -25.48 -5.39 20.08
C GLN A 308 -25.60 -6.70 19.29
N HIS A 309 -25.01 -7.77 19.81
CA HIS A 309 -24.97 -9.08 19.15
C HIS A 309 -25.40 -10.19 20.09
N ALA A 310 -26.33 -11.04 19.63
CA ALA A 310 -26.84 -12.19 20.40
C ALA A 310 -27.26 -11.83 21.86
N GLY A 311 -27.82 -10.63 22.06
CA GLY A 311 -28.26 -10.15 23.38
C GLY A 311 -27.16 -9.62 24.29
N ARG A 312 -25.92 -9.47 23.80
CA ARG A 312 -24.79 -8.84 24.49
C ARG A 312 -24.38 -7.57 23.77
N ALA A 313 -23.95 -6.55 24.49
CA ALA A 313 -23.21 -5.46 23.87
C ALA A 313 -21.71 -5.75 23.99
N LEU A 314 -21.02 -5.63 22.88
CA LEU A 314 -19.57 -5.78 22.78
C LEU A 314 -18.97 -4.41 22.46
N LEU A 315 -17.80 -4.14 23.01
CA LEU A 315 -17.10 -2.87 22.80
C LEU A 315 -15.86 -3.08 21.95
N PHE A 316 -15.68 -2.20 20.98
CA PHE A 316 -14.56 -2.18 20.06
C PHE A 316 -13.95 -0.78 19.95
N PRO A 317 -12.74 -0.65 19.39
CA PRO A 317 -12.25 0.65 18.96
C PRO A 317 -13.26 1.32 18.02
N PRO A 318 -13.39 2.65 18.07
CA PRO A 318 -14.46 3.38 17.37
C PRO A 318 -14.39 3.22 15.85
N TRP A 319 -13.20 2.91 15.34
CA TRP A 319 -12.91 2.70 13.93
C TRP A 319 -13.13 1.26 13.44
N LYS A 320 -13.52 0.31 14.31
CA LYS A 320 -13.60 -1.12 13.97
C LYS A 320 -14.52 -1.39 12.77
N PHE A 321 -15.58 -0.60 12.59
CA PHE A 321 -16.53 -0.71 11.46
C PHE A 321 -16.33 0.38 10.40
N GLU A 322 -15.24 1.15 10.46
CA GLU A 322 -14.87 2.02 9.34
C GLU A 322 -14.52 1.17 8.12
N ILE A 323 -15.22 1.41 7.03
CA ILE A 323 -15.06 0.68 5.77
C ILE A 323 -14.12 1.47 4.87
N VAL A 324 -13.05 0.80 4.46
CA VAL A 324 -12.03 1.38 3.56
C VAL A 324 -12.00 0.62 2.24
N GLY A 325 -12.15 -0.70 2.31
CA GLY A 325 -12.26 -1.57 1.15
C GLY A 325 -10.95 -2.16 0.64
N PRO A 326 -11.03 -3.29 -0.07
CA PRO A 326 -9.87 -4.05 -0.55
C PRO A 326 -9.00 -3.24 -1.52
N LEU A 327 -9.60 -2.36 -2.33
CA LEU A 327 -8.86 -1.61 -3.34
C LEU A 327 -7.81 -0.68 -2.71
N ALA A 328 -8.19 0.03 -1.65
CA ALA A 328 -7.29 0.91 -0.92
C ALA A 328 -6.14 0.13 -0.25
N LEU A 329 -6.41 -1.07 0.30
CA LEU A 329 -5.36 -1.94 0.84
C LEU A 329 -4.37 -2.38 -0.23
N LEU A 330 -4.86 -2.80 -1.40
CA LEU A 330 -4.03 -3.19 -2.54
C LEU A 330 -3.15 -2.02 -3.02
N ASP A 331 -3.71 -0.81 -3.15
CA ASP A 331 -2.97 0.39 -3.54
C ASP A 331 -1.88 0.75 -2.52
N LEU A 332 -2.20 0.70 -1.23
CA LEU A 332 -1.22 0.95 -0.16
C LEU A 332 -0.05 -0.04 -0.22
N LEU A 333 -0.35 -1.34 -0.34
CA LEU A 333 0.67 -2.38 -0.45
C LEU A 333 1.53 -2.19 -1.70
N ALA A 334 0.93 -1.96 -2.86
CA ALA A 334 1.64 -1.78 -4.12
C ALA A 334 2.57 -0.56 -4.13
N ARG A 335 2.19 0.51 -3.41
CA ARG A 335 3.03 1.71 -3.25
C ARG A 335 4.22 1.48 -2.34
N ARG A 336 4.08 0.59 -1.35
CA ARG A 336 5.07 0.38 -0.29
C ARG A 336 5.98 -0.80 -0.52
N GLY A 337 5.58 -1.83 -1.27
CA GLY A 337 6.36 -3.05 -1.47
C GLY A 337 6.88 -3.25 -2.89
N CYS A 338 8.03 -3.91 -3.04
CA CYS A 338 8.39 -4.61 -4.28
C CYS A 338 7.66 -5.95 -4.40
N LEU A 339 7.40 -6.59 -3.26
CA LEU A 339 6.55 -7.76 -3.12
C LEU A 339 5.46 -7.47 -2.09
N CYS A 340 4.23 -7.88 -2.36
CA CYS A 340 3.10 -7.70 -1.46
C CYS A 340 2.56 -9.07 -1.03
N ILE A 341 2.30 -9.23 0.27
CA ILE A 341 1.81 -10.50 0.84
C ILE A 341 0.58 -10.25 1.72
N LEU A 342 -0.43 -11.09 1.56
CA LEU A 342 -1.59 -11.15 2.43
C LEU A 342 -1.67 -12.58 2.99
N GLY A 343 -1.61 -12.75 4.30
CA GLY A 343 -1.29 -14.04 4.93
C GLY A 343 -2.49 -14.96 5.18
N SER A 344 -3.43 -14.50 5.99
CA SER A 344 -4.61 -15.22 6.47
C SER A 344 -5.85 -14.39 6.20
N VAL A 345 -6.17 -14.30 4.92
CA VAL A 345 -7.34 -13.56 4.42
C VAL A 345 -8.57 -14.42 4.60
N ASP A 346 -9.55 -13.92 5.36
CA ASP A 346 -10.84 -14.60 5.49
C ASP A 346 -11.61 -14.61 4.16
N ALA A 347 -12.60 -15.49 4.03
CA ALA A 347 -13.31 -15.67 2.77
C ALA A 347 -14.02 -14.39 2.28
N GLN A 348 -14.55 -13.56 3.19
CA GLN A 348 -15.29 -12.36 2.81
C GLN A 348 -14.34 -11.33 2.20
N VAL A 349 -13.22 -11.04 2.87
CA VAL A 349 -12.20 -10.14 2.34
C VAL A 349 -11.55 -10.70 1.08
N PHE A 350 -11.35 -12.02 1.01
CA PHE A 350 -10.71 -12.67 -0.14
C PHE A 350 -11.47 -12.45 -1.44
N TRP A 351 -12.79 -12.68 -1.47
CA TRP A 351 -13.57 -12.53 -2.71
C TRP A 351 -13.66 -11.07 -3.15
N GLU A 352 -13.70 -10.13 -2.21
CA GLU A 352 -13.66 -8.70 -2.50
C GLU A 352 -12.29 -8.25 -3.04
N LEU A 353 -11.19 -8.75 -2.49
CA LEU A 353 -9.85 -8.56 -3.05
C LEU A 353 -9.76 -9.13 -4.47
N LEU A 354 -10.23 -10.37 -4.67
CA LEU A 354 -10.20 -11.04 -5.97
C LEU A 354 -10.99 -10.26 -7.03
N ALA A 355 -12.16 -9.73 -6.66
CA ALA A 355 -12.95 -8.85 -7.51
C ALA A 355 -12.16 -7.62 -7.97
N GLN A 356 -11.22 -7.10 -7.18
CA GLN A 356 -10.39 -5.98 -7.60
C GLN A 356 -9.25 -6.39 -8.55
N LEU A 357 -8.73 -7.61 -8.41
CA LEU A 357 -7.59 -8.12 -9.17
C LEU A 357 -7.94 -8.58 -10.60
N LEU A 358 -9.20 -8.94 -10.86
CA LEU A 358 -9.64 -9.48 -12.15
C LEU A 358 -10.10 -8.40 -13.13
N GLU A 359 -9.81 -8.56 -14.42
CA GLU A 359 -10.10 -7.54 -15.44
C GLU A 359 -11.60 -7.33 -15.65
N GLU A 360 -12.38 -8.41 -15.85
CA GLU A 360 -13.75 -8.30 -16.34
C GLU A 360 -14.69 -7.57 -15.36
N PRO A 361 -15.51 -6.61 -15.83
CA PRO A 361 -16.45 -5.88 -14.98
C PRO A 361 -17.46 -6.76 -14.23
N ARG A 362 -17.79 -7.95 -14.77
CA ARG A 362 -18.73 -8.89 -14.14
C ARG A 362 -18.33 -9.31 -12.73
N TYR A 363 -17.04 -9.29 -12.40
CA TYR A 363 -16.55 -9.66 -11.08
C TYR A 363 -16.84 -8.57 -10.03
N ARG A 364 -17.29 -7.39 -10.44
CA ARG A 364 -17.63 -6.24 -9.57
C ARG A 364 -19.06 -5.77 -9.85
N PRO A 365 -20.09 -6.60 -9.62
CA PRO A 365 -21.46 -6.17 -9.80
C PRO A 365 -21.77 -4.99 -8.85
N PRO A 366 -22.48 -3.95 -9.33
CA PRO A 366 -22.83 -2.80 -8.52
C PRO A 366 -23.89 -3.17 -7.48
N ASP A 367 -23.71 -2.72 -6.25
CA ASP A 367 -24.64 -2.90 -5.13
C ASP A 367 -25.09 -4.35 -4.88
N GLU A 368 -24.22 -5.33 -5.19
CA GLU A 368 -24.47 -6.74 -4.95
C GLU A 368 -23.42 -7.34 -4.01
N LEU A 369 -23.85 -7.74 -2.81
CA LEU A 369 -22.99 -8.39 -1.80
C LEU A 369 -22.63 -9.82 -2.23
N PHE A 370 -21.38 -10.22 -2.04
CA PHE A 370 -20.99 -11.60 -2.29
C PHE A 370 -21.50 -12.54 -1.21
N ASN A 371 -22.04 -13.66 -1.64
CA ASN A 371 -22.54 -14.75 -0.80
C ASN A 371 -22.36 -16.09 -1.51
N SER A 372 -22.56 -17.19 -0.79
CA SER A 372 -22.40 -18.54 -1.34
C SER A 372 -23.26 -18.84 -2.57
N THR A 373 -24.38 -18.13 -2.74
CA THR A 373 -25.32 -18.34 -3.85
C THR A 373 -24.90 -17.62 -5.13
N ASN A 374 -24.34 -16.41 -5.04
CA ASN A 374 -23.96 -15.62 -6.21
C ASN A 374 -22.49 -15.75 -6.59
N LEU A 375 -21.59 -16.12 -5.66
CA LEU A 375 -20.17 -16.32 -5.95
C LEU A 375 -19.91 -17.25 -7.16
N PRO A 376 -20.53 -18.45 -7.28
CA PRO A 376 -20.33 -19.31 -8.44
C PRO A 376 -20.80 -18.66 -9.75
N LYS A 377 -21.86 -17.84 -9.72
CA LYS A 377 -22.42 -17.18 -10.90
C LYS A 377 -21.54 -16.02 -11.36
N ILE A 378 -21.01 -15.24 -10.41
CA ILE A 378 -20.19 -14.06 -10.66
C ILE A 378 -18.80 -14.47 -11.15
N PHE A 379 -18.16 -15.40 -10.43
CA PHE A 379 -16.77 -15.78 -10.68
C PHE A 379 -16.61 -16.99 -11.60
N GLY A 380 -17.65 -17.80 -11.82
CA GLY A 380 -17.66 -18.89 -12.81
C GLY A 380 -16.49 -19.87 -12.64
N SER A 381 -15.71 -20.06 -13.70
CA SER A 381 -14.53 -20.94 -13.70
C SER A 381 -13.51 -20.58 -12.63
N VAL A 382 -13.33 -19.29 -12.32
CA VAL A 382 -12.41 -18.83 -11.27
C VAL A 382 -12.86 -19.36 -9.90
N TYR A 383 -14.17 -19.30 -9.62
CA TYR A 383 -14.72 -19.85 -8.38
C TYR A 383 -14.44 -21.35 -8.29
N HIS A 384 -14.71 -22.11 -9.35
CA HIS A 384 -14.53 -23.56 -9.35
C HIS A 384 -13.06 -23.97 -9.21
N ALA A 385 -12.14 -23.28 -9.87
CA ALA A 385 -10.71 -23.54 -9.74
C ALA A 385 -10.23 -23.29 -8.31
N LEU A 386 -10.61 -22.16 -7.70
CA LEU A 386 -10.22 -21.82 -6.34
C LEU A 386 -10.90 -22.70 -5.29
N ALA A 387 -12.19 -23.01 -5.44
CA ALA A 387 -12.92 -23.87 -4.52
C ALA A 387 -12.40 -25.33 -4.53
N GLY A 388 -11.80 -25.78 -5.63
CA GLY A 388 -11.17 -27.09 -5.76
C GLY A 388 -9.73 -27.16 -5.25
N LEU A 389 -9.13 -26.04 -4.84
CA LEU A 389 -7.73 -25.97 -4.41
C LEU A 389 -7.56 -26.65 -3.03
N ALA A 390 -6.68 -27.65 -2.93
CA ALA A 390 -6.42 -28.32 -1.65
C ALA A 390 -5.59 -27.41 -0.73
N ILE A 391 -5.65 -27.65 0.59
CA ILE A 391 -4.82 -26.92 1.56
C ILE A 391 -3.34 -27.20 1.26
N GLY A 392 -2.55 -26.13 1.15
CA GLY A 392 -1.14 -26.17 0.75
C GLY A 392 -0.91 -25.92 -0.74
N ASP A 393 -1.93 -26.11 -1.58
CA ASP A 393 -1.81 -25.88 -3.01
C ASP A 393 -1.88 -24.38 -3.34
N SER A 394 -1.37 -24.04 -4.52
CA SER A 394 -1.39 -22.68 -5.06
C SER A 394 -1.71 -22.68 -6.56
N ILE A 395 -2.18 -21.54 -7.05
CA ILE A 395 -2.46 -21.28 -8.46
C ILE A 395 -2.01 -19.87 -8.84
N ASP A 396 -1.45 -19.72 -10.04
CA ASP A 396 -1.25 -18.41 -10.67
C ASP A 396 -2.60 -17.93 -11.20
N LEU A 397 -3.08 -16.79 -10.70
CA LEU A 397 -4.39 -16.28 -11.05
C LEU A 397 -4.52 -16.00 -12.56
N ALA A 398 -3.41 -15.67 -13.23
CA ALA A 398 -3.39 -15.44 -14.68
C ALA A 398 -3.71 -16.71 -15.50
N GLU A 399 -3.58 -17.91 -14.92
CA GLU A 399 -3.94 -19.18 -15.57
C GLU A 399 -5.46 -19.39 -15.64
N VAL A 400 -6.23 -18.73 -14.78
CA VAL A 400 -7.68 -18.92 -14.68
C VAL A 400 -8.49 -17.71 -15.15
N ALA A 401 -7.95 -16.49 -15.10
CA ALA A 401 -8.59 -15.30 -15.61
C ALA A 401 -7.60 -14.15 -15.87
N ALA A 402 -8.00 -13.23 -16.74
CA ALA A 402 -7.19 -12.04 -17.04
C ALA A 402 -7.08 -11.13 -15.80
N LEU A 403 -5.85 -10.77 -15.46
CA LEU A 403 -5.55 -9.79 -14.41
C LEU A 403 -5.89 -8.37 -14.88
N ARG A 404 -6.36 -7.57 -13.94
CA ARG A 404 -6.76 -6.20 -14.15
C ARG A 404 -5.54 -5.33 -14.46
N ARG A 405 -5.57 -4.61 -15.58
CA ARG A 405 -4.46 -3.73 -16.01
C ARG A 405 -4.52 -2.35 -15.38
N HIS A 406 -5.71 -1.91 -14.96
CA HIS A 406 -5.93 -0.59 -14.35
C HIS A 406 -6.95 -0.66 -13.22
N TYR A 407 -6.55 -0.25 -12.02
CA TYR A 407 -7.49 -0.02 -10.92
C TYR A 407 -8.36 1.23 -11.18
N LEU A 408 -9.65 1.15 -10.87
CA LEU A 408 -10.57 2.29 -10.94
C LEU A 408 -10.13 3.32 -9.89
N GLY A 409 -9.80 4.53 -10.33
CA GLY A 409 -9.18 5.57 -9.48
C GLY A 409 -8.34 6.60 -10.24
N SER A 410 -8.05 6.40 -11.53
CA SER A 410 -7.41 7.43 -12.38
C SER A 410 -8.33 8.61 -12.73
N GLY A 411 -9.60 8.61 -12.28
CA GLY A 411 -10.64 9.51 -12.76
C GLY A 411 -11.20 10.53 -11.77
N SER A 412 -10.91 10.45 -10.46
CA SER A 412 -11.27 11.50 -9.50
C SER A 412 -10.07 12.39 -9.23
N SER A 413 -10.32 13.65 -8.90
CA SER A 413 -9.39 14.80 -8.86
C SER A 413 -8.16 14.68 -7.94
N SER A 414 -7.83 13.48 -7.45
CA SER A 414 -6.54 13.11 -6.85
C SER A 414 -5.66 12.26 -7.78
N ALA A 415 -5.83 12.36 -9.11
CA ALA A 415 -4.87 11.90 -10.13
C ALA A 415 -3.50 12.63 -10.07
N MET A 416 -3.05 12.97 -8.86
CA MET A 416 -1.85 13.75 -8.53
C MET A 416 -0.76 12.91 -7.86
N ASN A 417 -1.02 11.65 -7.51
CA ASN A 417 -0.01 10.70 -7.06
C ASN A 417 0.02 9.53 -8.04
N GLY A 418 1.22 9.08 -8.44
CA GLY A 418 1.47 8.14 -9.54
C GLY A 418 0.42 7.03 -9.68
N GLY A 419 0.02 6.78 -10.93
CA GLY A 419 -1.15 5.99 -11.29
C GLY A 419 -1.28 4.71 -10.47
N ALA A 420 -2.52 4.41 -10.06
CA ALA A 420 -2.86 3.20 -9.32
C ALA A 420 -2.23 1.98 -10.04
N GLY A 421 -1.15 1.47 -9.46
CA GLY A 421 -0.32 0.42 -10.08
C GLY A 421 -1.11 -0.88 -10.10
N HIS A 422 -1.09 -1.62 -11.20
CA HIS A 422 -1.67 -2.96 -11.25
C HIS A 422 -0.69 -4.00 -10.69
N PHE A 423 -1.14 -5.25 -10.50
CA PHE A 423 -0.23 -6.36 -10.24
C PHE A 423 0.02 -7.13 -11.54
N ARG A 424 1.30 -7.35 -11.84
CA ARG A 424 1.72 -8.18 -12.98
C ARG A 424 1.60 -9.67 -12.69
N TYR A 425 1.72 -10.05 -11.42
CA TYR A 425 1.68 -11.43 -10.96
C TYR A 425 0.90 -11.54 -9.65
N VAL A 426 0.03 -12.56 -9.59
CA VAL A 426 -0.82 -12.87 -8.44
C VAL A 426 -0.85 -14.37 -8.26
N ARG A 427 -0.32 -14.86 -7.14
CA ARG A 427 -0.42 -16.27 -6.72
C ARG A 427 -1.37 -16.39 -5.55
N ILE A 428 -2.35 -17.27 -5.66
CA ILE A 428 -3.30 -17.57 -4.60
C ILE A 428 -2.97 -18.95 -4.05
N SER A 429 -2.86 -19.06 -2.72
CA SER A 429 -2.60 -20.32 -2.03
C SER A 429 -3.66 -20.54 -0.96
N ARG A 430 -3.98 -21.81 -0.71
CA ARG A 430 -5.01 -22.21 0.26
C ARG A 430 -4.37 -22.60 1.59
N GLY A 431 -4.74 -21.93 2.69
CA GLY A 431 -4.29 -22.29 4.04
C GLY A 431 -3.83 -21.09 4.88
N ALA A 432 -3.67 -21.33 6.18
CA ALA A 432 -3.24 -20.32 7.16
C ALA A 432 -1.73 -20.33 7.45
N THR A 433 -1.10 -21.49 7.26
CA THR A 433 0.29 -21.77 7.64
C THR A 433 0.95 -22.59 6.55
N PHE A 434 2.20 -22.28 6.23
CA PHE A 434 2.98 -22.98 5.21
C PHE A 434 4.39 -23.25 5.74
N PRO A 435 5.03 -24.36 5.35
CA PRO A 435 6.38 -24.67 5.79
C PRO A 435 7.38 -23.54 5.49
N GLY A 436 8.17 -23.14 6.48
CA GLY A 436 9.21 -22.10 6.34
C GLY A 436 8.70 -20.66 6.23
N ILE A 437 7.39 -20.45 6.06
CA ILE A 437 6.79 -19.12 5.96
C ILE A 437 6.52 -18.60 7.39
N PRO A 438 7.00 -17.39 7.76
CA PRO A 438 6.68 -16.76 9.06
C PRO A 438 5.18 -16.59 9.23
N VAL A 439 4.65 -16.79 10.43
CA VAL A 439 3.21 -16.77 10.65
C VAL A 439 2.79 -16.04 11.93
N SER A 440 1.64 -15.35 11.90
CA SER A 440 1.08 -14.70 13.09
C SER A 440 0.32 -15.68 13.99
N SER A 441 0.11 -15.30 15.25
CA SER A 441 -0.70 -16.03 16.22
C SER A 441 -2.16 -16.18 15.74
N THR A 442 -2.71 -15.16 15.08
CA THR A 442 -4.05 -15.20 14.45
C THR A 442 -4.14 -16.32 13.43
N ALA A 443 -3.14 -16.45 12.57
CA ALA A 443 -3.10 -17.50 11.55
C ALA A 443 -3.00 -18.90 12.15
N ARG A 444 -2.22 -19.08 13.23
CA ARG A 444 -2.17 -20.35 13.95
C ARG A 444 -3.54 -20.73 14.55
N LYS A 445 -4.32 -19.75 15.02
CA LYS A 445 -5.67 -20.00 15.57
C LYS A 445 -6.67 -20.53 14.53
N PHE A 446 -6.56 -20.17 13.25
CA PHE A 446 -7.44 -20.71 12.21
C PHE A 446 -7.39 -22.25 12.12
N SER A 447 -6.23 -22.87 12.37
CA SER A 447 -6.12 -24.33 12.38
C SER A 447 -6.98 -25.02 13.46
N SER A 448 -7.31 -24.30 14.54
CA SER A 448 -8.14 -24.78 15.64
C SER A 448 -9.63 -24.42 15.51
N MET A 449 -10.01 -23.65 14.49
CA MET A 449 -11.39 -23.20 14.27
C MET A 449 -12.13 -24.18 13.34
N THR A 450 -12.93 -25.08 13.92
CA THR A 450 -13.67 -26.13 13.19
C THR A 450 -14.79 -25.62 12.30
N GLU A 451 -15.33 -24.43 12.57
CA GLU A 451 -16.43 -23.83 11.81
C GLU A 451 -15.94 -22.86 10.71
N GLU A 452 -14.64 -22.58 10.68
CA GLU A 452 -14.07 -21.62 9.74
C GLU A 452 -13.51 -22.30 8.49
N VAL A 453 -13.77 -21.67 7.37
CA VAL A 453 -13.17 -22.05 6.08
C VAL A 453 -11.68 -21.72 6.16
N PRO A 454 -10.76 -22.61 5.73
CA PRO A 454 -9.33 -22.30 5.70
C PRO A 454 -9.10 -20.93 5.03
N PRO A 455 -8.25 -20.05 5.59
CA PRO A 455 -8.03 -18.74 5.01
C PRO A 455 -7.20 -18.84 3.72
N TRP A 456 -7.03 -17.70 3.07
CA TRP A 456 -6.26 -17.57 1.84
C TRP A 456 -4.95 -16.84 2.08
N PHE A 457 -3.93 -17.25 1.34
CA PHE A 457 -2.63 -16.59 1.28
C PHE A 457 -2.42 -16.07 -0.13
N ILE A 458 -2.12 -14.77 -0.28
CA ILE A 458 -2.00 -14.11 -1.57
C ILE A 458 -0.61 -13.49 -1.68
N THR A 459 0.11 -13.86 -2.75
CA THR A 459 1.37 -13.21 -3.14
C THR A 459 1.12 -12.33 -4.36
N LEU A 460 1.55 -11.09 -4.32
CA LEU A 460 1.24 -10.05 -5.29
C LEU A 460 2.53 -9.32 -5.68
N VAL A 461 2.81 -9.19 -6.99
CA VAL A 461 3.95 -8.42 -7.49
C VAL A 461 3.43 -7.20 -8.23
N PRO A 462 3.66 -5.97 -7.73
CA PRO A 462 3.28 -4.75 -8.43
C PRO A 462 3.94 -4.67 -9.80
N ALA A 463 3.27 -4.07 -10.77
CA ALA A 463 3.79 -3.87 -12.12
C ALA A 463 4.83 -2.75 -12.18
#